data_AF-A0A7W7H210-F1
#
_entry.id   AF-A0A7W7H210-F1
#
_cell.length_a   1.000
_cell.length_b   1.000
_cell.length_c   1.000
_cell.angle_alpha   90.00
_cell.angle_beta   90.00
_cell.angle_gamma   90.00
#
_symmetry.space_group_name_H-M   'P 1'
#
loop_
_entity.id
_entity.type
_entity.pdbx_description
1 polymer ?
#
loop_
_entity_poly.entity_id
_entity_poly.type
_entity_poly.pdbx_seq_one_letter_code
_entity_poly.pdbx_strand_id
1 'polypeptide(L)'
;MQLRHDIIRDERCLSRTVLAQRGWTAAAIRLFLGEPDLLCPHPETRHAPPVQLFRRARVLAAESSDQWQRWHHRSVQRAAQRRAAADVQRAAILCEIAALDIRVPVLDEPALTERALAFRRRRHPASAGDDPDPGSASLRRWMVGYLRHETIIQDCGSLQARAGRAQATPALRAIVYAAIADRYPSLADEARSQAAEACDLPP
;
A
#
# COMPACT_ATOMS: atom_id res chain seq x y z
N MET A 1 -13.06 -31.57 5.84
CA MET A 1 -12.88 -30.61 4.73
C MET A 1 -13.94 -30.82 3.61
N GLN A 2 -15.23 -31.01 3.95
CA GLN A 2 -16.28 -31.34 2.96
C GLN A 2 -17.30 -30.20 2.70
N LEU A 3 -17.33 -29.13 3.50
CA LEU A 3 -18.44 -28.17 3.52
C LEU A 3 -18.31 -26.96 2.57
N ARG A 4 -17.19 -26.84 1.85
CA ARG A 4 -17.04 -25.81 0.79
C ARG A 4 -17.79 -26.16 -0.50
N HIS A 5 -18.19 -27.42 -0.68
CA HIS A 5 -18.81 -27.89 -1.92
C HIS A 5 -20.35 -27.89 -1.91
N ASP A 6 -21.01 -27.81 -0.76
CA ASP A 6 -22.47 -27.99 -0.70
C ASP A 6 -23.28 -26.68 -0.82
N ILE A 7 -22.68 -25.51 -0.57
CA ILE A 7 -23.36 -24.21 -0.80
C ILE A 7 -23.34 -23.82 -2.29
N ILE A 8 -22.63 -24.59 -3.11
CA ILE A 8 -22.53 -24.46 -4.58
C ILE A 8 -23.60 -25.32 -5.31
N ARG A 9 -24.37 -26.16 -4.60
CA ARG A 9 -25.16 -27.24 -5.22
C ARG A 9 -26.58 -26.90 -5.67
N ASP A 10 -26.96 -25.64 -5.74
CA ASP A 10 -28.04 -25.29 -6.67
C ASP A 10 -27.41 -24.72 -7.93
N GLU A 11 -27.24 -25.56 -8.96
CA GLU A 11 -26.73 -25.17 -10.29
C GLU A 11 -27.52 -23.99 -10.91
N ARG A 12 -28.68 -23.68 -10.31
CA ARG A 12 -29.59 -22.61 -10.66
C ARG A 12 -29.28 -21.28 -9.98
N CYS A 13 -28.35 -21.20 -9.03
CA CYS A 13 -28.01 -19.96 -8.30
C CYS A 13 -26.50 -19.70 -8.23
N LEU A 14 -26.10 -18.42 -8.26
CA LEU A 14 -24.72 -17.94 -8.21
C LEU A 14 -24.54 -17.01 -7.02
N SER A 15 -23.44 -17.18 -6.27
CA SER A 15 -23.08 -16.27 -5.18
C SER A 15 -22.36 -15.02 -5.68
N ARG A 16 -22.28 -13.98 -4.84
CA ARG A 16 -21.51 -12.76 -5.15
C ARG A 16 -20.05 -13.04 -5.52
N THR A 17 -19.43 -14.03 -4.89
CA THR A 17 -18.04 -14.42 -5.17
C THR A 17 -17.91 -14.97 -6.60
N VAL A 18 -18.84 -15.82 -7.02
CA VAL A 18 -18.87 -16.36 -8.39
C VAL A 18 -19.18 -15.25 -9.40
N LEU A 19 -20.09 -14.33 -9.08
CA LEU A 19 -20.37 -13.17 -9.92
C LEU A 19 -19.15 -12.27 -10.10
N ALA A 20 -18.39 -12.02 -9.03
CA ALA A 20 -17.18 -11.20 -9.10
C ALA A 20 -16.12 -11.77 -10.05
N GLN A 21 -15.96 -13.10 -10.07
CA GLN A 21 -15.08 -13.79 -11.04
C GLN A 21 -15.53 -13.60 -12.49
N ARG A 22 -16.82 -13.36 -12.72
CA ARG A 22 -17.43 -13.09 -14.03
C ARG A 22 -17.49 -11.60 -14.36
N GLY A 23 -16.81 -10.74 -13.61
CA GLY A 23 -16.72 -9.30 -13.87
C GLY A 23 -17.84 -8.46 -13.26
N TRP A 24 -18.73 -9.07 -12.46
CA TRP A 24 -19.79 -8.32 -11.78
C TRP A 24 -19.23 -7.52 -10.60
N THR A 25 -19.46 -6.21 -10.60
CA THR A 25 -19.17 -5.33 -9.46
C THR A 25 -20.43 -5.12 -8.61
N ALA A 26 -20.27 -4.63 -7.38
CA ALA A 26 -21.42 -4.28 -6.54
C ALA A 26 -22.37 -3.27 -7.20
N ALA A 27 -21.82 -2.32 -7.98
CA ALA A 27 -22.62 -1.41 -8.80
C ALA A 27 -23.38 -2.15 -9.91
N ALA A 28 -22.71 -3.07 -10.61
CA ALA A 28 -23.32 -3.87 -11.66
C ALA A 28 -24.49 -4.73 -11.12
N ILE A 29 -24.29 -5.36 -9.96
CA ILE A 29 -25.35 -6.13 -9.27
C ILE A 29 -26.53 -5.20 -8.97
N ARG A 30 -26.30 -4.04 -8.36
CA ARG A 30 -27.39 -3.08 -8.07
C ARG A 30 -28.14 -2.60 -9.32
N LEU A 31 -27.43 -2.34 -10.42
CA LEU A 31 -28.04 -1.81 -11.65
C LEU A 31 -28.86 -2.86 -12.40
N PHE A 32 -28.39 -4.11 -12.48
CA PHE A 32 -28.97 -5.13 -13.36
C PHE A 32 -29.65 -6.29 -12.63
N LEU A 33 -29.27 -6.57 -11.39
CA LEU A 33 -29.82 -7.66 -10.58
C LEU A 33 -30.51 -7.19 -9.30
N GLY A 34 -30.33 -5.95 -8.83
CA GLY A 34 -30.98 -5.44 -7.63
C GLY A 34 -30.83 -6.38 -6.41
N GLU A 35 -31.95 -6.70 -5.77
CA GLU A 35 -32.01 -7.58 -4.61
C GLU A 35 -31.69 -9.06 -4.94
N PRO A 36 -31.06 -9.79 -4.00
CA PRO A 36 -30.75 -11.20 -4.16
C PRO A 36 -32.02 -12.05 -4.14
N ASP A 37 -31.99 -13.17 -4.86
CA ASP A 37 -33.11 -14.09 -4.94
C ASP A 37 -33.22 -14.97 -3.68
N LEU A 38 -32.07 -15.30 -3.06
CA LEU A 38 -32.00 -16.07 -1.82
C LEU A 38 -30.92 -15.52 -0.89
N LEU A 39 -31.18 -15.63 0.41
CA LEU A 39 -30.22 -15.36 1.47
C LEU A 39 -29.96 -16.67 2.23
N CYS A 40 -28.70 -17.10 2.29
CA CYS A 40 -28.31 -18.29 3.04
C CYS A 40 -27.43 -17.90 4.23
N PRO A 41 -27.51 -18.62 5.36
CA PRO A 41 -26.59 -18.42 6.48
C PRO A 41 -25.13 -18.55 6.04
N HIS A 42 -24.25 -17.73 6.63
CA HIS A 42 -22.84 -17.79 6.31
C HIS A 42 -22.22 -19.11 6.83
N PRO A 43 -21.49 -19.87 5.99
CA PRO A 43 -20.97 -21.20 6.37
C PRO A 43 -20.00 -21.17 7.54
N GLU A 44 -19.16 -20.13 7.60
CA GLU A 44 -18.04 -20.10 8.54
C GLU A 44 -18.42 -19.50 9.89
N THR A 45 -19.45 -18.65 9.94
CA THR A 45 -19.79 -17.89 11.16
C THR A 45 -21.27 -17.53 11.18
N ARG A 46 -22.00 -17.94 12.22
CA ARG A 46 -23.44 -17.65 12.38
C ARG A 46 -23.76 -16.15 12.42
N HIS A 47 -22.81 -15.33 12.88
CA HIS A 47 -22.95 -13.88 13.01
C HIS A 47 -22.47 -13.09 11.78
N ALA A 48 -21.88 -13.76 10.78
CA ALA A 48 -21.48 -13.08 9.55
C ALA A 48 -22.68 -12.76 8.66
N PRO A 49 -22.59 -11.73 7.80
CA PRO A 49 -23.65 -11.39 6.86
C PRO A 49 -24.08 -12.60 6.01
N PRO A 50 -25.39 -12.77 5.73
CA PRO A 50 -25.87 -13.86 4.91
C PRO A 50 -25.26 -13.85 3.50
N VAL A 51 -25.02 -15.05 2.96
CA VAL A 51 -24.60 -15.21 1.57
C VAL A 51 -25.77 -14.86 0.66
N GLN A 52 -25.55 -13.86 -0.20
CA GLN A 52 -26.49 -13.45 -1.23
C GLN A 52 -26.34 -14.32 -2.48
N LEU A 53 -27.44 -14.94 -2.90
CA LEU A 53 -27.52 -15.81 -4.08
C LEU A 53 -28.46 -15.21 -5.13
N PHE A 54 -28.04 -15.31 -6.39
CA PHE A 54 -28.76 -14.79 -7.55
C PHE A 54 -29.04 -15.93 -8.53
N ARG A 55 -30.27 -16.04 -9.03
CA ARG A 55 -30.62 -17.08 -9.99
C ARG A 55 -29.78 -16.95 -11.25
N ARG A 56 -29.11 -18.03 -11.62
CA ARG A 56 -28.27 -18.15 -12.81
C ARG A 56 -29.01 -17.73 -14.08
N ALA A 57 -30.27 -18.12 -14.24
CA ALA A 57 -31.08 -17.72 -15.40
C ALA A 57 -31.20 -16.19 -15.52
N ARG A 58 -31.39 -15.49 -14.39
CA ARG A 58 -31.48 -14.03 -14.34
C ARG A 58 -30.14 -13.37 -14.66
N VAL A 59 -29.05 -13.93 -14.14
CA VAL A 59 -27.68 -13.48 -14.43
C VAL A 59 -27.37 -13.63 -15.92
N LEU A 60 -27.69 -14.79 -16.52
CA LEU A 60 -27.47 -15.04 -17.94
C LEU A 60 -28.33 -14.13 -18.83
N ALA A 61 -29.59 -13.88 -18.44
CA ALA A 61 -30.47 -12.95 -19.16
C ALA A 61 -29.97 -11.50 -19.07
N ALA A 62 -29.41 -11.10 -17.93
CA ALA A 62 -28.75 -9.80 -17.80
C ALA A 62 -27.49 -9.76 -18.68
N GLU A 63 -26.65 -10.80 -18.65
CA GLU A 63 -25.41 -10.90 -19.43
C GLU A 63 -25.65 -10.86 -20.95
N SER A 64 -26.76 -11.43 -21.42
CA SER A 64 -27.15 -11.42 -22.84
C SER A 64 -27.74 -10.08 -23.28
N SER A 65 -28.11 -9.19 -22.36
CA SER A 65 -28.69 -7.89 -22.71
C SER A 65 -27.63 -6.94 -23.28
N ASP A 66 -27.99 -6.19 -24.31
CA ASP A 66 -27.11 -5.18 -24.90
C ASP A 66 -26.69 -4.10 -23.89
N GLN A 67 -27.58 -3.77 -22.95
CA GLN A 67 -27.30 -2.78 -21.91
C GLN A 67 -26.15 -3.25 -21.00
N TRP A 68 -26.16 -4.52 -20.61
CA TRP A 68 -25.07 -5.13 -19.86
C TRP A 68 -23.78 -5.14 -20.66
N GLN A 69 -23.82 -5.64 -21.90
CA GLN A 69 -22.62 -5.77 -22.73
C GLN A 69 -21.92 -4.42 -22.94
N ARG A 70 -22.69 -3.36 -23.25
CA ARG A 70 -22.17 -1.99 -23.36
C ARG A 70 -21.60 -1.47 -22.05
N TRP A 71 -22.30 -1.70 -20.93
CA TRP A 71 -21.83 -1.27 -19.62
C TRP A 71 -20.54 -1.98 -19.22
N HIS A 72 -20.49 -3.30 -19.39
CA HIS A 72 -19.35 -4.14 -19.05
C HIS A 72 -18.13 -3.75 -19.89
N HIS A 73 -18.29 -3.61 -21.21
CA HIS A 73 -17.22 -3.14 -22.10
C HIS A 73 -16.67 -1.78 -21.65
N ARG A 74 -17.54 -0.78 -21.40
CA ARG A 74 -17.12 0.54 -20.90
C ARG A 74 -16.47 0.47 -19.52
N SER A 75 -16.91 -0.43 -18.65
CA SER A 75 -16.34 -0.62 -17.31
C SER A 75 -14.91 -1.15 -17.41
N VAL A 76 -14.69 -2.18 -18.25
CA VAL A 76 -13.36 -2.76 -18.51
C VAL A 76 -12.43 -1.72 -19.13
N GLN A 77 -12.88 -0.99 -20.16
CA GLN A 77 -12.10 0.06 -20.80
C GLN A 77 -11.71 1.17 -19.81
N ARG A 78 -12.65 1.66 -19.00
CA ARG A 78 -12.36 2.66 -17.96
C ARG A 78 -11.42 2.13 -16.87
N ALA A 79 -11.49 0.84 -16.53
CA ALA A 79 -10.56 0.24 -15.59
C ALA A 79 -9.14 0.17 -16.18
N ALA A 80 -9.01 -0.25 -17.45
CA ALA A 80 -7.74 -0.28 -18.16
C ALA A 80 -7.12 1.12 -18.30
N GLN A 81 -7.90 2.11 -18.71
CA GLN A 81 -7.46 3.51 -18.81
C GLN A 81 -7.00 4.08 -17.47
N ARG A 82 -7.74 3.80 -16.38
CA ARG A 82 -7.33 4.24 -15.03
C ARG A 82 -6.03 3.58 -14.58
N ARG A 83 -5.82 2.30 -14.88
CA ARG A 83 -4.56 1.60 -14.59
C ARG A 83 -3.41 2.22 -15.37
N ALA A 84 -3.57 2.38 -16.69
CA ALA A 84 -2.55 2.99 -17.54
C ALA A 84 -2.19 4.42 -17.08
N ALA A 85 -3.19 5.24 -16.72
CA ALA A 85 -2.96 6.57 -16.19
C ALA A 85 -2.22 6.54 -14.84
N ALA A 86 -2.55 5.59 -13.96
CA ALA A 86 -1.85 5.40 -12.69
C ALA A 86 -0.39 4.95 -12.91
N ASP A 87 -0.15 4.07 -13.88
CA ASP A 87 1.19 3.59 -14.23
C ASP A 87 2.07 4.73 -14.79
N VAL A 88 1.51 5.54 -15.70
CA VAL A 88 2.18 6.74 -16.24
C VAL A 88 2.50 7.74 -15.13
N GLN A 89 1.54 8.01 -14.24
CA GLN A 89 1.76 8.91 -13.11
C GLN A 89 2.85 8.38 -12.17
N ARG A 90 2.83 7.08 -11.86
CA ARG A 90 3.84 6.42 -11.03
C ARG A 90 5.23 6.53 -11.66
N ALA A 91 5.35 6.25 -12.96
CA ALA A 91 6.61 6.38 -13.68
C ALA A 91 7.13 7.83 -13.65
N ALA A 92 6.26 8.81 -13.89
CA ALA A 92 6.64 10.21 -13.87
C ALA A 92 7.08 10.71 -12.47
N ILE A 93 6.49 10.15 -11.41
CA ILE A 93 6.92 10.40 -10.02
C ILE A 93 8.31 9.81 -9.80
N LEU A 94 8.55 8.57 -10.22
CA LEU A 94 9.86 7.92 -10.07
C LEU A 94 10.97 8.65 -10.84
N CYS A 95 10.68 9.15 -12.04
CA CYS A 95 11.64 9.96 -12.81
C CYS A 95 11.98 11.28 -12.10
N GLU A 96 10.98 11.99 -11.57
CA GLU A 96 11.24 13.23 -10.81
C GLU A 96 12.05 12.94 -9.54
N ILE A 97 11.72 11.85 -8.84
CA ILE A 97 12.47 11.42 -7.66
C ILE A 97 13.92 11.07 -8.01
N ALA A 98 14.16 10.37 -9.12
CA ALA A 98 15.51 10.03 -9.57
C ALA A 98 16.36 11.26 -9.95
N ALA A 99 15.71 12.38 -10.27
CA ALA A 99 16.37 13.65 -10.55
C ALA A 99 16.65 14.48 -9.29
N LEU A 100 16.17 14.07 -8.11
CA LEU A 100 16.40 14.81 -6.87
C LEU A 100 17.87 14.71 -6.45
N ASP A 101 18.44 15.86 -6.11
CA ASP A 101 19.73 15.93 -5.43
C ASP A 101 19.54 15.65 -3.94
N ILE A 102 19.95 14.45 -3.52
CA ILE A 102 19.83 13.96 -2.16
C ILE A 102 21.19 13.98 -1.50
N ARG A 103 21.35 14.88 -0.52
CA ARG A 103 22.62 15.08 0.16
C ARG A 103 22.57 14.50 1.56
N VAL A 104 23.20 13.34 1.72
CA VAL A 104 23.44 12.73 3.03
C VAL A 104 24.68 13.39 3.66
N PRO A 105 24.61 13.88 4.92
CA PRO A 105 25.76 14.43 5.63
C PRO A 105 26.93 13.46 5.69
N VAL A 106 28.16 13.97 5.62
CA VAL A 106 29.39 13.19 5.82
C VAL A 106 29.89 13.47 7.24
N LEU A 107 29.88 12.45 8.07
CA LEU A 107 30.37 12.48 9.46
C LEU A 107 31.21 11.23 9.67
N ASP A 108 32.24 11.34 10.49
CA ASP A 108 32.89 10.16 11.04
C ASP A 108 31.97 9.48 12.06
N GLU A 109 32.28 8.23 12.38
CA GLU A 109 31.45 7.43 13.28
C GLU A 109 31.31 8.06 14.69
N PRO A 110 32.38 8.59 15.32
CA PRO A 110 32.26 9.26 16.62
C PRO A 110 31.33 10.48 16.60
N ALA A 111 31.47 11.38 15.61
CA ALA A 111 30.62 12.56 15.52
C ALA A 111 29.17 12.18 15.19
N LEU A 112 28.96 11.14 14.38
CA LEU A 112 27.63 10.62 14.07
C LEU A 112 26.95 10.05 15.32
N THR A 113 27.66 9.27 16.13
CA THR A 113 27.17 8.74 17.41
C THR A 113 26.78 9.87 18.35
N GLU A 114 27.66 10.86 18.56
CA GLU A 114 27.40 11.99 19.45
C GLU A 114 26.14 12.77 19.01
N ARG A 115 26.05 13.09 17.72
CA ARG A 115 24.92 13.86 17.18
C ARG A 115 23.61 13.08 17.21
N ALA A 116 23.64 11.77 16.98
CA ALA A 116 22.47 10.91 17.07
C ALA A 116 21.93 10.84 18.50
N LEU A 117 22.82 10.71 19.50
CA LEU A 117 22.46 10.73 20.93
C LEU A 117 21.88 12.10 21.32
N ALA A 118 22.56 13.19 20.95
CA ALA A 118 22.08 14.54 21.22
C ALA A 118 20.70 14.81 20.61
N PHE A 119 20.48 14.37 19.37
CA PHE A 119 19.18 14.45 18.70
C PHE A 119 18.10 13.65 19.42
N ARG A 120 18.41 12.42 19.86
CA ARG A 120 17.47 11.57 20.59
C ARG A 120 17.07 12.20 21.93
N ARG A 121 18.05 12.63 22.73
CA ARG A 121 17.82 13.27 24.03
C ARG A 121 16.97 14.53 23.90
N ARG A 122 17.19 15.35 22.86
CA ARG A 122 16.35 16.52 22.55
C ARG A 122 14.91 16.13 22.24
N ARG A 123 14.69 15.03 21.52
CA ARG A 123 13.36 14.58 21.10
C ARG A 123 12.61 13.80 22.19
N HIS A 124 13.34 13.17 23.11
CA HIS A 124 12.80 12.36 24.21
C HIS A 124 13.54 12.68 25.51
N PRO A 125 13.30 13.86 26.12
CA PRO A 125 14.01 14.29 27.31
C PRO A 125 13.74 13.40 28.54
N ALA A 126 12.57 12.76 28.59
CA ALA A 126 12.20 11.82 29.66
C ALA A 126 12.97 10.48 29.62
N SER A 127 13.68 10.19 28.53
CA SER A 127 14.55 9.01 28.38
C SER A 127 16.03 9.39 28.40
N ALA A 128 16.36 10.62 28.83
CA ALA A 128 17.74 11.08 28.92
C ALA A 128 18.47 10.31 30.04
N GLY A 129 19.41 9.45 29.65
CA GLY A 129 20.15 8.58 30.57
C GLY A 129 20.16 7.11 30.13
N ASP A 130 19.19 6.69 29.33
CA ASP A 130 19.13 5.34 28.74
C ASP A 130 19.87 5.30 27.39
N ASP A 131 21.12 5.76 27.38
CA ASP A 131 21.90 5.73 26.15
C ASP A 131 22.28 4.28 25.82
N PRO A 132 22.09 3.86 24.57
CA PRO A 132 22.39 2.50 24.16
C PRO A 132 23.90 2.27 24.13
N ASP A 133 24.32 1.04 24.41
CA ASP A 133 25.73 0.66 24.36
C ASP A 133 26.34 0.96 22.99
N PRO A 134 27.64 1.33 22.93
CA PRO A 134 28.36 1.49 21.69
C PRO A 134 28.24 0.25 20.79
N GLY A 135 27.92 0.45 19.51
CA GLY A 135 27.76 -0.64 18.54
C GLY A 135 26.49 -1.48 18.67
N SER A 136 25.58 -1.14 19.60
CA SER A 136 24.28 -1.82 19.72
C SER A 136 23.36 -1.54 18.53
N ALA A 137 22.40 -2.44 18.28
CA ALA A 137 21.37 -2.25 17.26
C ALA A 137 20.53 -0.98 17.52
N SER A 138 20.24 -0.68 18.78
CA SER A 138 19.54 0.54 19.20
C SER A 138 20.30 1.80 18.78
N LEU A 139 21.63 1.82 18.96
CA LEU A 139 22.45 2.95 18.53
C LEU A 139 22.45 3.12 17.01
N ARG A 140 22.64 2.02 16.25
CA ARG A 140 22.56 2.06 14.77
C ARG A 140 21.21 2.57 14.28
N ARG A 141 20.12 2.15 14.91
CA ARG A 141 18.76 2.63 14.64
C ARG A 141 18.64 4.13 14.82
N TRP A 142 19.25 4.67 15.88
CA TRP A 142 19.24 6.10 16.16
C TRP A 142 20.13 6.89 15.18
N MET A 143 21.30 6.36 14.80
CA MET A 143 22.20 6.96 13.81
C MET A 143 21.51 7.10 12.44
N VAL A 144 20.87 6.03 11.96
CA VAL A 144 20.08 6.06 10.72
C VAL A 144 18.90 7.05 10.83
N GLY A 145 18.22 7.06 11.98
CA GLY A 145 17.12 7.99 12.23
C GLY A 145 17.54 9.47 12.22
N TYR A 146 18.73 9.76 12.76
CA TYR A 146 19.35 11.08 12.71
C TYR A 146 19.76 11.46 11.29
N LEU A 147 20.47 10.59 10.56
CA LEU A 147 20.87 10.86 9.17
C LEU A 147 19.66 11.13 8.27
N ARG A 148 18.57 10.38 8.42
CA ARG A 148 17.32 10.64 7.70
C ARG A 148 16.76 12.03 7.99
N HIS A 149 16.84 12.49 9.24
CA HIS A 149 16.34 13.81 9.63
C HIS A 149 17.18 14.95 9.04
N GLU A 150 18.50 14.77 8.99
CA GLU A 150 19.45 15.75 8.47
C GLU A 150 19.66 15.66 6.96
N THR A 151 19.12 14.62 6.31
CA THR A 151 19.24 14.49 4.85
C THR A 151 18.42 15.59 4.19
N ILE A 152 19.12 16.41 3.41
CA ILE A 152 18.52 17.51 2.67
C ILE A 152 18.15 17.00 1.28
N ILE A 153 16.90 17.24 0.89
CA ILE A 153 16.38 16.96 -0.45
C ILE A 153 16.12 18.30 -1.13
N GLN A 154 16.93 18.66 -2.12
CA GLN A 154 16.71 19.87 -2.91
C GLN A 154 15.54 19.66 -3.89
N ASP A 155 14.84 20.74 -4.22
CA ASP A 155 13.77 20.78 -5.24
C ASP A 155 12.61 19.79 -5.05
N CYS A 156 12.35 19.32 -3.82
CA CYS A 156 11.29 18.34 -3.60
C CYS A 156 9.85 18.91 -3.63
N GLY A 157 9.68 20.24 -3.58
CA GLY A 157 8.38 20.89 -3.46
C GLY A 157 7.43 20.67 -4.65
N SER A 158 7.96 20.61 -5.88
CA SER A 158 7.16 20.33 -7.09
C SER A 158 6.58 18.91 -7.08
N LEU A 159 7.36 17.95 -6.58
CA LEU A 159 6.98 16.55 -6.48
C LEU A 159 5.81 16.36 -5.51
N GLN A 160 5.86 16.99 -4.33
CA GLN A 160 4.78 16.84 -3.34
C GLN A 160 3.48 17.50 -3.78
N ALA A 161 3.54 18.60 -4.53
CA ALA A 161 2.35 19.25 -5.09
C ALA A 161 1.65 18.37 -6.14
N ARG A 162 2.42 17.63 -6.96
CA ARG A 162 1.91 16.82 -8.08
C ARG A 162 1.49 15.40 -7.68
N ALA A 163 2.27 14.73 -6.85
CA ALA A 163 2.00 13.35 -6.42
C ALA A 163 0.99 13.27 -5.25
N GLY A 164 0.84 14.38 -4.52
CA GLY A 164 0.22 14.37 -3.20
C GLY A 164 1.11 13.69 -2.14
N ARG A 165 0.97 14.11 -0.88
CA ARG A 165 1.84 13.66 0.22
C ARG A 165 1.84 12.14 0.41
N ALA A 166 0.70 11.48 0.22
CA ALA A 166 0.54 10.05 0.45
C ALA A 166 1.37 9.17 -0.50
N GLN A 167 1.55 9.58 -1.76
CA GLN A 167 2.37 8.82 -2.71
C GLN A 167 3.86 9.21 -2.67
N ALA A 168 4.16 10.50 -2.44
CA ALA A 168 5.55 10.97 -2.43
C ALA A 168 6.34 10.49 -1.20
N THR A 169 5.71 10.40 -0.03
CA THR A 169 6.42 10.15 1.24
C THR A 169 7.12 8.79 1.30
N PRO A 170 6.47 7.65 0.95
CA PRO A 170 7.15 6.34 1.01
C PRO A 170 8.30 6.23 0.00
N ALA A 171 8.10 6.72 -1.23
CA ALA A 171 9.12 6.67 -2.28
C ALA A 171 10.35 7.54 -1.93
N LEU A 172 10.13 8.74 -1.37
CA LEU A 172 11.21 9.60 -0.88
C LEU A 172 11.97 8.94 0.28
N ARG A 173 11.26 8.32 1.23
CA ARG A 173 11.90 7.62 2.35
C ARG A 173 12.79 6.49 1.86
N ALA A 174 12.31 5.66 0.93
CA ALA A 174 13.09 4.55 0.40
C ALA A 174 14.44 4.99 -0.19
N ILE A 175 14.45 6.11 -0.92
CA ILE A 175 15.68 6.60 -1.56
C ILE A 175 16.61 7.30 -0.58
N VAL A 176 16.07 8.03 0.40
CA VAL A 176 16.89 8.55 1.51
C VAL A 176 17.60 7.40 2.23
N TYR A 177 16.89 6.31 2.53
CA TYR A 177 17.50 5.13 3.16
C TYR A 177 18.54 4.44 2.26
N ALA A 178 18.29 4.36 0.96
CA ALA A 178 19.27 3.85 0.00
C ALA A 178 20.54 4.72 -0.02
N ALA A 179 20.40 6.04 -0.10
CA ALA A 179 21.52 6.98 -0.07
C ALA A 179 22.32 6.90 1.26
N ILE A 180 21.63 6.68 2.39
CA ILE A 180 22.29 6.43 3.68
C ILE A 180 23.08 5.12 3.65
N ALA A 181 22.49 4.04 3.12
CA ALA A 181 23.14 2.73 3.02
C ALA A 181 24.39 2.76 2.14
N ASP A 182 24.34 3.48 1.02
CA ASP A 182 25.47 3.66 0.11
C ASP A 182 26.59 4.50 0.76
N ARG A 183 26.24 5.54 1.52
CA ARG A 183 27.21 6.41 2.18
C ARG A 183 27.82 5.79 3.43
N TYR A 184 27.05 5.00 4.19
CA TYR A 184 27.45 4.37 5.44
C TYR A 184 27.25 2.85 5.36
N PRO A 185 28.18 2.10 4.75
CA PRO A 185 28.03 0.66 4.58
C PRO A 185 27.81 -0.11 5.90
N SER A 186 28.38 0.37 7.01
CA SER A 186 28.20 -0.22 8.34
C SER A 186 26.77 -0.08 8.89
N LEU A 187 25.94 0.80 8.31
CA LEU A 187 24.54 1.03 8.68
C LEU A 187 23.56 0.51 7.63
N ALA A 188 24.03 -0.11 6.54
CA ALA A 188 23.20 -0.48 5.40
C ALA A 188 22.06 -1.44 5.76
N ASP A 189 22.31 -2.42 6.63
CA ASP A 189 21.30 -3.38 7.08
C ASP A 189 20.18 -2.71 7.89
N GLU A 190 20.55 -1.77 8.75
CA GLU A 190 19.59 -1.00 9.55
C GLU A 190 18.77 -0.04 8.68
N ALA A 191 19.42 0.63 7.72
CA ALA A 191 18.74 1.50 6.76
C ALA A 191 17.70 0.73 5.92
N ARG A 192 18.03 -0.49 5.46
CA ARG A 192 17.09 -1.37 4.76
C ARG A 192 15.93 -1.82 5.67
N SER A 193 16.22 -2.16 6.91
CA SER A 193 15.21 -2.59 7.89
C SER A 193 14.19 -1.49 8.17
N GLN A 194 14.64 -0.24 8.38
CA GLN A 194 13.73 0.90 8.58
C GLN A 194 12.97 1.29 7.30
N ALA A 195 13.55 1.07 6.12
CA ALA A 195 12.84 1.28 4.86
C ALA A 195 11.67 0.30 4.69
N ALA A 196 11.87 -0.97 5.08
CA ALA A 196 10.81 -1.99 5.07
C ALA A 196 9.71 -1.67 6.10
N GLU A 197 10.08 -1.34 7.35
CA GLU A 197 9.14 -0.94 8.41
C GLU A 197 8.27 0.27 7.99
N ALA A 198 8.87 1.22 7.28
CA ALA A 198 8.17 2.40 6.77
C ALA A 198 7.19 2.10 5.62
N CYS A 199 7.40 1.02 4.87
CA CYS A 199 6.53 0.59 3.79
C CYS A 199 5.28 -0.17 4.30
N ASP A 200 5.37 -0.77 5.49
CA ASP A 200 4.30 -1.57 6.10
C ASP A 200 3.33 -0.75 6.97
N LEU A 201 3.61 0.54 7.21
CA LEU A 201 2.69 1.43 7.92
C LEU A 201 1.58 1.95 6.97
N PRO A 202 0.29 1.81 7.31
CA PRO A 202 -0.79 2.36 6.50
C PRO A 202 -0.70 3.90 6.41
N PRO A 203 -1.11 4.49 5.27
CA PRO A 203 -0.98 5.94 5.01
C PRO A 203 -1.83 6.81 5.93
#